data_AF-A0A852ZNR1-F1
#
_entry.id   AF-A0A852ZNR1-F1
#
_cell.length_a   1.000
_cell.length_b   1.000
_cell.length_c   1.000
_cell.angle_alpha   90.00
_cell.angle_beta   90.00
_cell.angle_gamma   90.00
#
_symmetry.space_group_name_H-M   'P 1'
#
loop_
_entity.id
_entity.type
_entity.pdbx_description
1 polymer ?
#
loop_
_entity_poly.entity_id
_entity_poly.type
_entity_poly.pdbx_seq_one_letter_code
_entity_poly.pdbx_strand_id
1 'polypeptide(L)'
;MHAIIGDRIIVQAEVTDRPNRLGTVREVLGTKDAEHYRVDWDDGHESLLYPGPDTRVVPRQRAGEEPLATAPGPVRPEDPVERIMGAPVVNVDAHDSLRVTAVSLADAAVGALVVMDQGSPLGMISERDVVHALAADADPEEVQAHNLVGATTVWASPTDSITRVAALMRDGEIRHIPLRREETVVGVASIRDVLRVLLAYAGETHRFG
;
A
#
# COMPACT_ATOMS: atom_id res chain seq x y z
N MET A 1 5.02 -24.81 -25.89
CA MET A 1 4.46 -23.51 -25.44
C MET A 1 3.66 -22.97 -26.61
N HIS A 2 2.42 -22.53 -26.39
CA HIS A 2 1.56 -22.04 -27.47
C HIS A 2 0.98 -20.68 -27.08
N ALA A 3 1.11 -19.70 -27.97
CA ALA A 3 0.56 -18.36 -27.80
C ALA A 3 -0.31 -18.01 -29.02
N ILE A 4 -1.31 -17.16 -28.83
CA ILE A 4 -2.12 -16.61 -29.91
C ILE A 4 -1.88 -15.11 -30.03
N ILE A 5 -2.27 -14.54 -31.19
CA ILE A 5 -2.22 -13.09 -31.41
C ILE A 5 -3.00 -12.37 -30.30
N GLY A 6 -2.34 -11.40 -29.66
CA GLY A 6 -2.85 -10.63 -28.52
C GLY A 6 -2.39 -11.12 -27.15
N ASP A 7 -1.81 -12.33 -27.04
CA ASP A 7 -1.26 -12.81 -25.77
C ASP A 7 -0.05 -11.97 -25.34
N ARG A 8 0.19 -11.90 -24.03
CA ARG A 8 1.35 -11.22 -23.45
C ARG A 8 2.49 -12.21 -23.28
N ILE A 9 3.71 -11.79 -23.59
CA ILE A 9 4.93 -12.56 -23.38
C ILE A 9 5.80 -11.88 -22.35
N ILE A 10 6.32 -12.69 -21.42
CA ILE A 10 7.32 -12.33 -20.44
C ILE A 10 8.57 -13.14 -20.74
N VAL A 11 9.69 -12.46 -20.97
CA VAL A 11 11.02 -13.09 -21.02
C VAL A 11 11.77 -12.72 -19.75
N GLN A 12 12.03 -13.72 -18.90
CA GLN A 12 12.80 -13.52 -17.67
C GLN A 12 14.28 -13.33 -18.04
N ALA A 13 14.95 -12.36 -17.41
CA ALA A 13 16.39 -12.21 -17.59
C ALA A 13 17.13 -13.28 -16.78
N GLU A 14 18.10 -13.97 -17.40
CA GLU A 14 18.96 -14.97 -16.73
C GLU A 14 19.84 -14.38 -15.61
N VAL A 15 19.98 -13.05 -15.54
CA VAL A 15 20.78 -12.32 -14.56
C VAL A 15 19.86 -11.40 -13.75
N THR A 16 19.93 -11.49 -12.42
CA THR A 16 19.03 -10.85 -11.42
C THR A 16 18.95 -9.31 -11.48
N ASP A 17 19.78 -8.66 -12.29
CA ASP A 17 19.91 -7.19 -12.35
C ASP A 17 19.39 -6.58 -13.67
N ARG A 18 18.69 -7.35 -14.52
CA ARG A 18 17.99 -6.82 -15.70
C ARG A 18 16.47 -6.91 -15.56
N PRO A 19 15.73 -5.87 -15.96
CA PRO A 19 14.27 -5.92 -15.94
C PRO A 19 13.75 -6.98 -16.93
N ASN A 20 12.68 -7.68 -16.53
CA ASN A 20 11.97 -8.60 -17.42
C ASN A 20 11.49 -7.86 -18.66
N ARG A 21 11.58 -8.51 -19.82
CA ARG A 21 11.08 -7.94 -21.07
C ARG A 21 9.65 -8.38 -21.29
N LEU A 22 8.77 -7.41 -21.47
CA LEU A 22 7.34 -7.61 -21.65
C LEU A 22 6.95 -7.18 -23.07
N GLY A 23 6.12 -7.99 -23.73
CA GLY A 23 5.62 -7.67 -25.06
C GLY A 23 4.33 -8.39 -25.39
N THR A 24 3.73 -8.06 -26.53
CA THR A 24 2.46 -8.61 -27.01
C THR A 24 2.68 -9.37 -28.32
N VAL A 25 2.13 -10.57 -28.44
CA VAL A 25 2.17 -11.36 -29.68
C VAL A 25 1.35 -10.67 -30.74
N ARG A 26 2.02 -10.19 -31.78
CA ARG A 26 1.38 -9.59 -32.96
C ARG A 26 1.07 -10.63 -34.02
N GLU A 27 1.95 -11.63 -34.17
CA GLU A 27 1.84 -12.66 -35.20
C GLU A 27 2.40 -13.99 -34.67
N VAL A 28 1.72 -15.09 -34.98
CA VAL A 28 2.22 -16.46 -34.73
C VAL A 28 2.79 -17.00 -36.03
N LEU A 29 4.07 -17.35 -36.01
CA LEU A 29 4.85 -17.78 -37.17
C LEU A 29 5.37 -19.21 -36.96
N GLY A 30 5.65 -19.92 -38.06
CA GLY A 30 6.18 -21.28 -38.03
C GLY A 30 5.11 -22.37 -38.10
N THR A 31 5.52 -23.61 -37.81
CA THR A 31 4.65 -24.79 -37.79
C THR A 31 4.31 -25.15 -36.35
N LYS A 32 3.30 -26.02 -36.15
CA LYS A 32 2.83 -26.43 -34.81
C LYS A 32 3.94 -26.98 -33.89
N ASP A 33 4.99 -27.55 -34.47
CA ASP A 33 6.11 -28.14 -33.75
C ASP A 33 7.30 -27.17 -33.55
N ALA A 34 7.27 -25.98 -34.18
CA ALA A 34 8.33 -24.98 -34.13
C ALA A 34 7.77 -23.55 -34.24
N GLU A 35 6.82 -23.22 -33.36
CA GLU A 35 6.21 -21.89 -33.30
C GLU A 35 7.21 -20.84 -32.80
N HIS A 36 7.22 -19.69 -33.46
CA HIS A 36 7.91 -18.47 -33.03
C HIS A 36 7.00 -17.28 -33.25
N TYR A 37 7.25 -16.19 -32.54
CA TYR A 37 6.28 -15.10 -32.43
C TYR A 37 6.90 -13.79 -32.88
N ARG A 38 6.15 -12.99 -33.63
CA ARG A 38 6.46 -11.56 -33.78
C ARG A 38 5.87 -10.83 -32.58
N VAL A 39 6.72 -10.14 -31.82
CA VAL A 39 6.35 -9.50 -30.56
C VAL A 39 6.60 -8.00 -30.65
N ASP A 40 5.57 -7.21 -30.36
CA ASP A 40 5.70 -5.78 -30.08
C ASP A 40 6.04 -5.63 -28.59
N TRP A 41 7.22 -5.09 -28.27
CA TRP A 41 7.69 -4.95 -26.89
C TRP A 41 7.25 -3.62 -26.28
N ASP A 42 7.10 -3.58 -24.96
CA ASP A 42 6.61 -2.41 -24.22
C ASP A 42 7.56 -1.21 -24.27
N ASP A 43 8.84 -1.43 -24.55
CA ASP A 43 9.86 -0.40 -24.83
C ASP A 43 9.80 0.12 -26.28
N GLY A 44 8.84 -0.34 -27.06
CA GLY A 44 8.46 0.23 -28.35
C GLY A 44 9.18 -0.37 -29.56
N HIS A 45 10.08 -1.34 -29.38
CA HIS A 45 10.67 -2.07 -30.51
C HIS A 45 9.88 -3.34 -30.85
N GLU A 46 10.03 -3.82 -32.08
CA GLU A 46 9.45 -5.07 -32.56
C GLU A 46 10.57 -6.10 -32.76
N SER A 47 10.36 -7.36 -32.36
CA SER A 47 11.31 -8.42 -32.73
C SER A 47 10.65 -9.79 -32.92
N LEU A 48 11.36 -10.69 -33.60
CA LEU A 48 11.05 -12.11 -33.58
C LEU A 48 11.51 -12.71 -32.23
N LEU A 49 10.67 -13.56 -31.65
CA LEU A 49 10.94 -14.29 -30.43
C LEU A 49 10.82 -15.79 -30.69
N TYR A 50 11.89 -16.50 -30.38
CA TYR A 50 11.92 -17.96 -30.33
C TYR A 50 11.78 -18.38 -28.87
N PRO A 51 10.68 -19.04 -28.47
CA PRO A 51 10.42 -19.33 -27.06
C PRO A 51 11.47 -20.29 -26.50
N GLY A 52 12.18 -19.84 -25.47
CA GLY A 52 13.11 -20.64 -24.66
C GLY A 52 12.53 -20.98 -23.27
N PRO A 53 13.29 -21.65 -22.39
CA PRO A 53 12.84 -22.04 -21.05
C PRO A 53 12.33 -20.86 -20.19
N ASP A 54 12.89 -19.67 -20.40
CA ASP A 54 12.58 -18.45 -19.64
C ASP A 54 11.44 -17.62 -20.24
N THR A 55 10.77 -18.16 -21.26
CA THR A 55 9.63 -17.50 -21.91
C THR A 55 8.34 -17.97 -21.25
N ARG A 56 7.51 -17.03 -20.81
CA ARG A 56 6.16 -17.29 -20.28
C ARG A 56 5.12 -16.53 -21.11
N VAL A 57 4.04 -17.21 -21.46
CA VAL A 57 2.90 -16.65 -22.20
C VAL A 57 1.77 -16.48 -21.20
N VAL A 58 1.25 -15.27 -21.15
CA VAL A 58 0.08 -14.89 -20.38
C VAL A 58 -1.04 -14.68 -21.39
N PRO A 59 -2.09 -15.53 -21.38
CA PRO A 59 -3.18 -15.42 -22.33
C PRO A 59 -3.80 -14.03 -22.35
N ARG A 60 -4.17 -13.55 -23.53
CA ARG A 60 -4.97 -12.34 -23.68
C ARG A 60 -6.27 -12.54 -22.90
N GLN A 61 -6.63 -11.60 -22.03
CA GLN A 61 -7.94 -11.62 -21.38
C GLN A 61 -9.02 -11.62 -22.48
N ARG A 62 -9.89 -12.63 -22.46
CA ARG A 62 -11.04 -12.66 -23.37
C ARG A 62 -12.00 -11.56 -22.95
N ALA A 63 -12.42 -10.73 -23.89
CA ALA A 63 -13.51 -9.78 -23.68
C ALA A 63 -14.76 -10.57 -23.22
N GLY A 64 -15.08 -10.50 -21.93
CA GLY A 64 -16.20 -11.24 -21.32
C GLY A 64 -15.86 -11.97 -20.02
N GLU A 65 -14.58 -12.16 -19.67
CA GLU A 65 -14.20 -12.45 -18.29
C GLU A 65 -14.19 -11.11 -17.53
N GLU A 66 -14.89 -11.03 -16.39
CA GLU A 66 -14.83 -9.85 -15.52
C GLU A 66 -13.37 -9.45 -15.34
N PRO A 67 -13.02 -8.17 -15.57
CA PRO A 67 -11.63 -7.77 -15.57
C PRO A 67 -11.02 -8.14 -14.22
N LEU A 68 -9.96 -8.96 -14.23
CA LEU A 68 -8.96 -8.95 -13.16
C LEU A 68 -8.67 -7.47 -12.93
N ALA A 69 -9.12 -6.93 -11.80
CA ALA A 69 -9.28 -5.50 -11.57
C ALA A 69 -8.14 -4.73 -12.24
N THR A 70 -8.46 -4.00 -13.30
CA THR A 70 -7.51 -3.08 -13.94
C THR A 70 -6.83 -2.33 -12.81
N ALA A 71 -5.49 -2.35 -12.77
CA ALA A 71 -4.73 -1.65 -11.73
C ALA A 71 -5.39 -0.29 -11.53
N PRO A 72 -5.91 0.00 -10.32
CA PRO A 72 -6.84 1.11 -10.16
C PRO A 72 -6.11 2.37 -10.63
N GLY A 73 -6.79 3.18 -11.45
CA GLY A 73 -6.20 4.39 -12.05
C GLY A 73 -5.58 5.31 -10.98
N PRO A 74 -4.82 6.34 -11.37
CA PRO A 74 -4.12 7.19 -10.41
C PRO A 74 -5.07 7.65 -9.29
N VAL A 75 -4.63 7.48 -8.04
CA VAL A 75 -5.42 7.86 -6.86
C VAL A 75 -5.67 9.37 -6.90
N ARG A 76 -6.92 9.75 -6.70
CA ARG A 76 -7.40 11.14 -6.70
C ARG A 76 -7.81 11.56 -5.29
N PRO A 77 -7.83 12.87 -4.98
CA PRO A 77 -8.22 13.36 -3.66
C PRO A 77 -9.67 12.98 -3.23
N GLU A 78 -10.54 12.68 -4.19
CA GLU A 78 -11.94 12.28 -3.96
C GLU A 78 -12.09 10.77 -3.74
N ASP A 79 -11.05 9.97 -4.02
CA ASP A 79 -11.09 8.53 -3.86
C ASP A 79 -11.15 8.12 -2.38
N PRO A 80 -11.65 6.90 -2.08
CA PRO A 80 -11.62 6.31 -0.76
C PRO A 80 -10.21 6.25 -0.16
N VAL A 81 -10.07 6.62 1.11
CA VAL A 81 -8.79 6.62 1.84
C VAL A 81 -8.18 5.22 1.98
N GLU A 82 -8.97 4.15 1.92
CA GLU A 82 -8.44 2.78 1.93
C GLU A 82 -7.49 2.47 0.77
N ARG A 83 -7.54 3.25 -0.31
CA ARG A 83 -6.61 3.11 -1.44
C ARG A 83 -5.18 3.53 -1.10
N ILE A 84 -4.97 4.25 0.00
CA ILE A 84 -3.67 4.77 0.43
C ILE A 84 -3.28 4.39 1.84
N MET A 85 -4.12 3.61 2.53
CA MET A 85 -3.85 3.19 3.90
C MET A 85 -2.70 2.17 3.97
N GLY A 86 -2.00 2.16 5.10
CA GLY A 86 -1.10 1.07 5.46
C GLY A 86 -1.87 -0.11 6.07
N ALA A 87 -1.54 -1.33 5.64
CA ALA A 87 -2.01 -2.59 6.23
C ALA A 87 -0.91 -3.67 6.11
N PRO A 88 -0.77 -4.60 7.08
CA PRO A 88 -1.59 -4.75 8.29
C PRO A 88 -1.34 -3.63 9.33
N VAL A 89 -2.31 -3.42 10.21
CA VAL A 89 -2.19 -2.45 11.32
C VAL A 89 -1.26 -3.02 12.38
N VAL A 90 -0.32 -2.20 12.84
CA VAL A 90 0.56 -2.55 13.97
C VAL A 90 -0.15 -2.16 15.26
N ASN A 91 -0.29 -3.13 16.16
CA ASN A 91 -1.06 -3.00 17.38
C ASN A 91 -0.18 -3.27 18.61
N VAL A 92 -0.61 -2.74 19.76
CA VAL A 92 -0.13 -3.09 21.10
C VAL A 92 -1.31 -3.44 22.01
N ASP A 93 -1.06 -4.23 23.05
CA ASP A 93 -2.06 -4.50 24.08
C ASP A 93 -2.22 -3.27 24.99
N ALA A 94 -3.43 -3.04 25.47
CA ALA A 94 -3.77 -1.97 26.40
C ALA A 94 -2.94 -1.97 27.69
N HIS A 95 -2.42 -3.12 28.08
CA HIS A 95 -1.62 -3.31 29.30
C HIS A 95 -0.12 -3.36 29.02
N ASP A 96 0.31 -3.27 27.76
CA ASP A 96 1.72 -3.12 27.42
C ASP A 96 2.27 -1.83 28.03
N SER A 97 3.50 -1.89 28.52
CA SER A 97 4.14 -0.72 29.12
C SER A 97 4.48 0.35 28.06
N LEU A 98 4.71 1.57 28.52
CA LEU A 98 5.17 2.68 27.70
C LEU A 98 6.46 2.34 26.94
N ARG A 99 7.41 1.63 27.56
CA ARG A 99 8.62 1.16 26.88
C ARG A 99 8.31 0.13 25.79
N VAL A 100 7.44 -0.85 26.05
CA VAL A 100 7.04 -1.82 25.02
C VAL A 100 6.40 -1.07 23.85
N THR A 101 5.51 -0.12 24.13
CA THR A 101 4.88 0.75 23.12
C THR A 101 5.93 1.51 22.29
N ALA A 102 6.94 2.11 22.94
CA ALA A 102 8.02 2.83 22.26
C ALA A 102 8.89 1.91 21.38
N VAL A 103 9.22 0.70 21.88
CA VAL A 103 9.95 -0.31 21.11
C VAL A 103 9.13 -0.76 19.91
N SER A 104 7.83 -1.02 20.06
CA SER A 104 6.95 -1.41 18.97
C SER A 104 6.85 -0.33 17.87
N LEU A 105 6.80 0.95 18.23
CA LEU A 105 6.86 2.06 17.26
C LEU A 105 8.17 2.02 16.46
N ALA A 106 9.30 1.87 17.16
CA ALA A 106 10.63 1.87 16.57
C ALA A 106 10.88 0.66 15.66
N ASP A 107 10.60 -0.55 16.16
CA ASP A 107 10.83 -1.81 15.44
C ASP A 107 9.98 -1.92 14.18
N ALA A 108 8.72 -1.44 14.25
CA ALA A 108 7.84 -1.43 13.09
C ALA A 108 8.09 -0.23 12.15
N ALA A 109 8.91 0.74 12.56
CA ALA A 109 9.17 1.99 11.83
C ALA A 109 7.88 2.75 11.46
N VAL A 110 6.92 2.80 12.40
CA VAL A 110 5.62 3.46 12.23
C VAL A 110 5.47 4.62 13.21
N GLY A 111 4.72 5.65 12.81
CA GLY A 111 4.51 6.85 13.66
C GLY A 111 3.33 6.75 14.62
N ALA A 112 2.55 5.67 14.56
CA ALA A 112 1.43 5.41 15.45
C ALA A 112 1.09 3.91 15.51
N LEU A 113 0.49 3.51 16.63
CA LEU A 113 0.00 2.16 16.93
C LEU A 113 -1.48 2.23 17.29
N VAL A 114 -2.21 1.16 17.02
CA VAL A 114 -3.56 0.97 17.53
C VAL A 114 -3.49 0.19 18.83
N VAL A 115 -4.22 0.66 19.84
CA VAL A 115 -4.28 0.02 21.15
C VAL A 115 -5.48 -0.90 21.19
N MET A 116 -5.23 -2.17 21.52
CA MET A 116 -6.23 -3.22 21.58
C MET A 116 -6.43 -3.65 23.03
N ASP A 117 -7.67 -3.85 23.45
CA ASP A 117 -8.01 -4.45 24.73
C ASP A 117 -9.00 -5.58 24.51
N GLN A 118 -8.64 -6.80 24.93
CA GLN A 118 -9.45 -8.01 24.74
C GLN A 118 -9.98 -8.18 23.30
N GLY A 119 -9.15 -7.81 22.30
CA GLY A 119 -9.50 -7.88 20.88
C GLY A 119 -10.35 -6.72 20.34
N SER A 120 -10.69 -5.73 21.17
CA SER A 120 -11.42 -4.52 20.78
C SER A 120 -10.49 -3.31 20.66
N PRO A 121 -10.64 -2.46 19.64
CA PRO A 121 -9.80 -1.28 19.50
C PRO A 121 -10.23 -0.17 20.47
N LEU A 122 -9.33 0.23 21.37
CA LEU A 122 -9.56 1.34 22.29
C LEU A 122 -9.29 2.70 21.64
N GLY A 123 -8.25 2.78 20.81
CA GLY A 123 -7.79 4.03 20.25
C GLY A 123 -6.41 3.91 19.61
N MET A 124 -5.68 5.01 19.57
CA MET A 124 -4.33 5.06 19.02
C MET A 124 -3.34 5.78 19.93
N ILE A 125 -2.08 5.42 19.80
CA ILE A 125 -0.93 6.11 20.41
C ILE A 125 0.04 6.47 19.30
N SER A 126 0.55 7.69 19.30
CA SER A 126 1.59 8.16 18.41
C SER A 126 2.91 8.37 19.13
N GLU A 127 3.99 8.56 18.36
CA GLU A 127 5.30 8.96 18.90
C GLU A 127 5.20 10.20 19.79
N ARG A 128 4.30 11.14 19.46
CA ARG A 128 4.08 12.37 20.23
C ARG A 128 3.57 12.06 21.63
N ASP A 129 2.68 11.08 21.76
CA ASP A 129 2.08 10.72 23.05
C ASP A 129 3.12 10.06 23.96
N VAL A 130 4.00 9.22 23.40
CA VAL A 130 5.16 8.67 24.11
C VAL A 130 6.09 9.78 24.59
N VAL A 131 6.44 10.73 23.72
CA VAL A 131 7.30 11.88 24.07
C VAL A 131 6.66 12.74 25.16
N HIS A 132 5.35 13.01 25.07
CA HIS A 132 4.62 13.78 26.09
C HIS A 132 4.56 13.05 27.43
N ALA A 133 4.32 11.74 27.45
CA ALA A 133 4.32 10.95 28.68
C ALA A 133 5.69 11.02 29.38
N LEU A 134 6.78 10.81 28.64
CA LEU A 134 8.14 10.90 29.17
C LEU A 134 8.47 12.32 29.68
N ALA A 135 8.02 13.35 28.97
CA ALA A 135 8.20 14.74 29.39
C ALA A 135 7.41 15.10 30.66
N ALA A 136 6.40 14.30 31.01
CA ALA A 136 5.62 14.41 32.23
C ALA A 136 6.13 13.50 33.36
N ASP A 137 7.38 13.05 33.29
CA ASP A 137 8.04 12.15 34.26
C ASP A 137 7.32 10.80 34.45
N ALA A 138 6.61 10.32 33.42
CA ALA A 138 6.02 8.98 33.43
C ALA A 138 7.10 7.90 33.54
N ASP A 139 6.90 6.92 34.43
CA ASP A 139 7.76 5.74 34.50
C ASP A 139 7.47 4.81 33.31
N PRO A 140 8.47 4.54 32.43
CA PRO A 140 8.28 3.69 31.26
C PRO A 140 7.97 2.22 31.56
N GLU A 141 8.25 1.75 32.77
CA GLU A 141 7.95 0.39 33.25
C GLU A 141 6.50 0.26 33.73
N GLU A 142 5.97 1.30 34.37
CA GLU A 142 4.68 1.24 35.09
C GLU A 142 3.50 1.80 34.28
N VAL A 143 3.72 2.84 33.47
CA VAL A 143 2.64 3.44 32.67
C VAL A 143 2.27 2.51 31.51
N GLN A 144 0.98 2.23 31.36
CA GLN A 144 0.45 1.31 30.35
C GLN A 144 -0.11 2.06 29.14
N ALA A 145 -0.16 1.38 27.99
CA ALA A 145 -0.60 1.93 26.72
C ALA A 145 -1.98 2.61 26.82
N HIS A 146 -2.95 1.99 27.49
CA HIS A 146 -4.28 2.59 27.63
C HIS A 146 -4.28 3.94 28.38
N ASN A 147 -3.27 4.23 29.21
CA ASN A 147 -3.14 5.52 29.88
C ASN A 147 -2.72 6.65 28.92
N LEU A 148 -2.12 6.30 27.78
CA LEU A 148 -1.69 7.25 26.75
C LEU A 148 -2.78 7.53 25.71
N VAL A 149 -3.80 6.67 25.61
CA VAL A 149 -4.89 6.88 24.65
C VAL A 149 -5.63 8.17 25.03
N GLY A 150 -5.59 9.15 24.13
CA GLY A 150 -6.28 10.43 24.34
C GLY A 150 -7.79 10.24 24.57
N ALA A 151 -8.41 11.20 25.27
CA ALA A 151 -9.81 11.13 25.70
C ALA A 151 -10.80 10.84 24.56
N THR A 152 -10.48 11.22 23.33
CA THR A 152 -11.25 10.90 22.14
C THR A 152 -10.32 10.61 20.96
N THR A 153 -10.29 9.36 20.49
CA THR A 153 -9.64 9.02 19.21
C THR A 153 -10.54 9.46 18.06
N VAL A 154 -9.97 10.16 17.08
CA VAL A 154 -10.67 10.48 15.84
C VAL A 154 -10.58 9.28 14.89
N TRP A 155 -11.72 8.79 14.42
CA TRP A 155 -11.82 7.67 13.50
C TRP A 155 -12.29 8.14 12.13
N ALA A 156 -11.86 7.46 11.07
CA ALA A 156 -12.41 7.65 9.73
C ALA A 156 -12.97 6.33 9.18
N SER A 157 -13.94 6.43 8.28
CA SER A 157 -14.39 5.30 7.47
C SER A 157 -13.33 5.03 6.38
N PRO A 158 -13.03 3.77 6.03
CA PRO A 158 -12.19 3.47 4.87
C PRO A 158 -12.75 4.01 3.54
N THR A 159 -14.06 4.27 3.51
CA THR A 159 -14.74 4.86 2.35
C THR A 159 -14.81 6.39 2.39
N ASP A 160 -14.32 7.04 3.46
CA ASP A 160 -14.18 8.49 3.48
C ASP A 160 -13.19 8.92 2.38
N SER A 161 -13.44 10.08 1.76
CA SER A 161 -12.51 10.61 0.77
C SER A 161 -11.18 11.01 1.41
N ILE A 162 -10.10 10.93 0.65
CA ILE A 162 -8.76 11.38 1.08
C ILE A 162 -8.79 12.85 1.53
N THR A 163 -9.52 13.71 0.82
CA THR A 163 -9.75 15.12 1.20
C THR A 163 -10.47 15.28 2.54
N ARG A 164 -11.46 14.44 2.83
CA ARG A 164 -12.16 14.46 4.13
C ARG A 164 -11.21 14.03 5.25
N VAL A 165 -10.42 12.99 5.03
CA VAL A 165 -9.41 12.54 5.99
C VAL A 165 -8.35 13.62 6.23
N ALA A 166 -7.91 14.33 5.19
CA ALA A 166 -7.01 15.46 5.32
C ALA A 166 -7.59 16.56 6.23
N ALA A 167 -8.89 16.87 6.08
CA ALA A 167 -9.58 17.84 6.93
C ALA A 167 -9.66 17.37 8.39
N LEU A 168 -10.00 16.09 8.63
CA LEU A 168 -10.01 15.50 9.97
C LEU A 168 -8.64 15.56 10.64
N MET A 169 -7.57 15.27 9.89
CA MET A 169 -6.19 15.37 10.38
C MET A 169 -5.81 16.80 10.77
N ARG A 170 -6.16 17.77 9.92
CA ARG A 170 -5.91 19.19 10.19
C ARG A 170 -6.68 19.66 11.42
N ASP A 171 -7.99 19.41 11.47
CA ASP A 171 -8.88 19.93 12.51
C ASP A 171 -8.62 19.27 13.87
N GLY A 172 -8.19 18.00 13.87
CA GLY A 172 -7.77 17.28 15.07
C GLY A 172 -6.30 17.44 15.44
N GLU A 173 -5.50 18.16 14.64
CA GLU A 173 -4.04 18.30 14.81
C GLU A 173 -3.28 16.96 14.91
N ILE A 174 -3.81 15.93 14.23
CA ILE A 174 -3.28 14.56 14.20
C ILE A 174 -2.63 14.24 12.86
N ARG A 175 -1.63 13.37 12.90
CA ARG A 175 -0.85 12.95 11.71
C ARG A 175 -1.19 11.55 11.22
N HIS A 176 -1.94 10.79 12.01
CA HIS A 176 -2.35 9.45 11.71
C HIS A 176 -3.82 9.33 12.08
N ILE A 177 -4.59 8.57 11.30
CA ILE A 177 -5.99 8.29 11.59
C ILE A 177 -6.26 6.80 11.41
N PRO A 178 -6.84 6.11 12.40
CA PRO A 178 -7.27 4.73 12.24
C PRO A 178 -8.56 4.68 11.41
N LEU A 179 -8.60 3.71 10.49
CA LEU A 179 -9.74 3.45 9.63
C LEU A 179 -10.57 2.31 10.20
N ARG A 180 -11.83 2.58 10.50
CA ARG A 180 -12.71 1.63 11.19
C ARG A 180 -13.92 1.28 10.32
N ARG A 181 -14.15 -0.03 10.14
CA ARG A 181 -15.43 -0.57 9.65
C ARG A 181 -16.14 -1.18 10.84
N GLU A 182 -17.29 -0.62 11.22
CA GLU A 182 -18.05 -1.08 12.38
C GLU A 182 -17.17 -1.14 13.64
N GLU A 183 -16.85 -2.32 14.18
CA GLU A 183 -16.01 -2.52 15.37
C GLU A 183 -14.55 -2.89 15.04
N THR A 184 -14.19 -3.00 13.76
CA THR A 184 -12.87 -3.48 13.34
C THR A 184 -12.03 -2.36 12.73
N VAL A 185 -10.77 -2.27 13.14
CA VAL A 185 -9.79 -1.41 12.48
C VAL A 185 -9.21 -2.14 11.28
N VAL A 186 -9.36 -1.56 10.09
CA VAL A 186 -8.98 -2.18 8.82
C VAL A 186 -7.68 -1.61 8.25
N GLY A 187 -7.21 -0.48 8.79
CA GLY A 187 -6.00 0.19 8.33
C GLY A 187 -5.71 1.46 9.12
N VAL A 188 -4.57 2.08 8.84
CA VAL A 188 -4.20 3.42 9.32
C VAL A 188 -3.76 4.23 8.12
N ALA A 189 -4.21 5.48 8.03
CA ALA A 189 -3.71 6.45 7.06
C ALA A 189 -2.87 7.50 7.78
N SER A 190 -1.71 7.84 7.21
CA SER A 190 -0.85 8.92 7.70
C SER A 190 -1.01 10.17 6.85
N ILE A 191 -0.62 11.32 7.43
CA ILE A 191 -0.53 12.59 6.71
C ILE A 191 0.44 12.48 5.52
N ARG A 192 1.45 11.60 5.59
CA ARG A 192 2.38 11.34 4.49
C ARG A 192 1.66 10.67 3.31
N ASP A 193 0.75 9.74 3.58
CA ASP A 193 -0.03 9.06 2.54
C ASP A 193 -0.97 10.05 1.84
N VAL A 194 -1.63 10.89 2.63
CA VAL A 194 -2.50 11.97 2.13
C VAL A 194 -1.71 12.98 1.29
N LEU A 195 -0.59 13.50 1.82
CA LEU A 195 0.25 14.48 1.12
C LEU A 195 0.80 13.94 -0.21
N ARG A 196 1.15 12.65 -0.27
CA ARG A 196 1.61 12.01 -1.52
C ARG A 196 0.58 12.15 -2.64
N VAL A 197 -0.70 11.96 -2.33
CA VAL A 197 -1.80 12.11 -3.31
C VAL A 197 -2.04 13.56 -3.65
N LEU A 198 -2.13 14.44 -2.64
CA LEU A 198 -2.45 15.85 -2.86
C LEU A 198 -1.37 16.58 -3.68
N LEU A 199 -0.09 16.31 -3.41
CA LEU A 199 1.03 16.89 -4.16
C LEU A 199 1.07 16.37 -5.60
N ALA A 200 0.88 15.06 -5.79
CA ALA A 200 0.81 14.47 -7.13
C ALA A 200 -0.36 15.06 -7.94
N TYR A 201 -1.51 15.29 -7.30
CA TYR A 201 -2.68 15.89 -7.93
C TYR A 201 -2.46 17.37 -8.27
N ALA A 202 -1.78 18.13 -7.41
CA ALA A 202 -1.44 19.53 -7.65
C ALA A 202 -0.36 19.71 -8.75
N GLY A 203 0.24 18.62 -9.24
CA GLY A 203 1.35 18.66 -10.21
C GLY A 203 2.69 19.01 -9.57
N GLU A 204 2.80 18.98 -8.25
CA GLU A 204 4.02 19.32 -7.51
C GLU A 204 4.88 18.06 -7.33
N THR A 205 5.93 17.93 -8.15
CA THR A 205 6.92 16.86 -8.00
C THR A 205 8.23 17.44 -7.45
N HIS A 206 8.36 17.52 -6.12
CA HIS A 206 9.63 17.89 -5.51
C HIS A 206 10.50 16.64 -5.30
N ARG A 207 11.64 16.58 -5.99
CA ARG A 207 12.73 15.67 -5.64
C ARG A 207 13.50 16.27 -4.47
N PHE A 208 13.50 15.62 -3.32
CA PHE A 208 14.46 15.91 -2.27
C PHE A 208 15.84 15.48 -2.78
N GLY A 209 16.79 16.42 -2.76
CA GLY A 209 18.21 16.19 -3.07
C GLY A 209 19.00 15.75 -1.86
#